data_AF-A0A842Q4Z0-F1
#
_entry.id   AF-A0A842Q4Z0-F1
#
_cell.length_a   1.000
_cell.length_b   1.000
_cell.length_c   1.000
_cell.angle_alpha   90.00
_cell.angle_beta   90.00
_cell.angle_gamma   90.00
#
_symmetry.space_group_name_H-M   'P 1'
#
loop_
_entity.id
_entity.type
_entity.pdbx_description
1 polymer ?
#
loop_
_entity_poly.entity_id
_entity_poly.type
_entity_poly.pdbx_seq_one_letter_code
_entity_poly.pdbx_strand_id
1 'polypeptide(L)'
;MSLKHYGVILQWAGRRFWESRQFYSAYIALFVAITNWITIQYRLLLENVPVLNVLFSNIWVFMIVATIVFTITSILGGHYIHRKRQFRLEQAMSVEENPYLYKAAPGKERDLAIPMGILQLDALEELLRSNNALTEEKRKRFETYRQGLMKLRDGQSLKRKSK
;
A
#
# COMPACT_ATOMS: atom_id res chain seq x y z
N MET A 1 15.93 36.85 12.31
CA MET A 1 15.68 35.63 13.10
C MET A 1 14.17 35.42 13.16
N SER A 2 13.48 34.39 12.68
CA SER A 2 13.78 33.22 11.84
C SER A 2 12.41 32.62 11.44
N LEU A 3 11.84 32.97 10.28
CA LEU A 3 10.61 32.33 9.76
C LEU A 3 10.85 30.85 9.39
N LYS A 4 12.09 30.48 9.06
CA LYS A 4 12.50 29.09 8.83
C LYS A 4 12.39 28.21 10.08
N HIS A 5 12.61 28.74 11.29
CA HIS A 5 12.56 27.93 12.51
C HIS A 5 11.14 27.46 12.86
N TYR A 6 10.13 28.32 12.66
CA TYR A 6 8.73 27.94 12.89
C TYR A 6 8.28 26.79 11.98
N GLY A 7 8.71 26.80 10.71
CA GLY A 7 8.45 25.70 9.79
C GLY A 7 9.07 24.37 10.23
N VAL A 8 10.28 24.38 10.80
CA VAL A 8 10.96 23.16 11.26
C VAL A 8 10.28 22.57 12.49
N ILE A 9 9.88 23.39 13.46
CA ILE A 9 9.20 22.92 14.68
C ILE A 9 7.81 22.38 14.34
N LEU A 10 7.05 23.07 13.48
CA LEU A 10 5.73 22.61 13.07
C LEU A 10 5.80 21.31 12.25
N GLN A 11 6.78 21.19 11.35
CA GLN A 11 7.04 19.94 10.61
C GLN A 11 7.51 18.80 11.52
N TRP A 12 8.29 19.10 12.56
CA TRP A 12 8.69 18.10 13.56
C TRP A 12 7.47 17.64 14.36
N ALA A 13 6.67 18.57 14.87
CA ALA A 13 5.48 18.26 15.66
C ALA A 13 4.45 17.48 14.82
N GLY A 14 4.24 17.86 13.55
CA GLY A 14 3.38 17.14 12.63
C GLY A 14 3.84 15.70 12.39
N ARG A 15 5.15 15.48 12.21
CA ARG A 15 5.73 14.13 12.08
C ARG A 15 5.52 13.30 13.35
N ARG A 16 5.83 13.86 14.52
CA ARG A 16 5.65 13.17 15.81
C ARG A 16 4.19 12.87 16.12
N PHE A 17 3.28 13.77 15.76
CA PHE A 17 1.84 13.54 15.90
C PHE A 17 1.36 12.39 15.00
N TRP A 18 1.82 12.34 13.75
CA TRP A 18 1.50 11.25 12.83
C TRP A 18 2.02 9.90 13.34
N GLU A 19 3.28 9.85 13.79
CA GLU A 19 3.89 8.68 14.43
C GLU A 19 3.09 8.21 15.66
N SER A 20 2.73 9.16 16.54
CA SER A 20 1.91 8.91 17.74
C SER A 20 0.54 8.35 17.39
N ARG A 21 -0.15 8.94 16.41
CA ARG A 21 -1.46 8.47 15.95
C ARG A 21 -1.39 7.03 15.45
N GLN A 22 -0.36 6.69 14.68
CA GLN A 22 -0.17 5.34 14.16
C GLN A 22 0.12 4.33 15.27
N PHE A 23 0.93 4.72 16.27
CA PHE A 23 1.21 3.86 17.42
C PHE A 23 -0.02 3.65 18.31
N TYR A 24 -0.73 4.75 18.60
CA TYR A 24 -1.95 4.71 19.41
C TYR A 24 -3.04 3.88 18.75
N SER A 25 -3.29 4.07 17.45
CA SER A 25 -4.35 3.36 16.73
C SER A 25 -4.07 1.87 16.58
N ALA A 26 -2.81 1.49 16.38
CA ALA A 26 -2.46 0.09 16.14
C ALA A 26 -2.26 -0.70 17.44
N TYR A 27 -1.60 -0.13 18.44
CA TYR A 27 -1.14 -0.88 19.62
C TYR A 27 -1.93 -0.53 20.88
N ILE A 28 -2.02 0.76 21.23
CA ILE A 28 -2.69 1.17 22.48
C ILE A 28 -4.19 0.87 22.39
N ALA A 29 -4.84 1.23 21.29
CA ALA A 29 -6.26 0.97 21.09
C ALA A 29 -6.56 -0.55 21.09
N LEU A 30 -5.71 -1.35 20.46
CA LEU A 30 -5.85 -2.81 20.46
C LEU A 30 -5.70 -3.38 21.88
N PHE A 31 -4.67 -2.94 22.63
CA PHE A 31 -4.44 -3.39 24.00
C PHE A 31 -5.62 -3.04 24.92
N VAL A 32 -6.12 -1.81 24.84
CA VAL A 32 -7.29 -1.36 25.61
C VAL A 32 -8.54 -2.14 25.22
N ALA A 33 -8.76 -2.35 23.92
CA ALA A 33 -9.91 -3.11 23.42
C ALA A 33 -9.88 -4.57 23.93
N ILE A 34 -8.72 -5.25 23.84
CA ILE A 34 -8.57 -6.62 24.33
C ILE A 34 -8.77 -6.68 25.84
N THR A 35 -8.13 -5.78 26.60
CA THR A 35 -8.24 -5.76 28.07
C THR A 35 -9.70 -5.54 28.51
N ASN A 36 -10.38 -4.58 27.89
CA ASN A 36 -11.79 -4.32 28.17
C ASN A 36 -12.67 -5.51 27.78
N TRP A 37 -12.45 -6.10 26.61
CA TRP A 37 -13.21 -7.25 26.15
C TRP A 37 -13.05 -8.44 27.10
N ILE A 38 -11.81 -8.80 27.49
CA ILE A 38 -11.54 -9.87 28.46
C ILE A 38 -12.25 -9.59 29.77
N THR A 39 -12.16 -8.37 30.29
CA THR A 39 -12.77 -7.99 31.59
C THR A 39 -14.30 -8.13 31.55
N ILE A 40 -14.93 -7.63 30.49
CA ILE A 40 -16.38 -7.72 30.30
C ILE A 40 -16.81 -9.19 30.15
N GLN A 41 -16.13 -9.97 29.33
CA GLN A 41 -16.46 -11.39 29.12
C GLN A 41 -16.26 -12.19 30.42
N TYR A 42 -15.16 -11.96 31.14
CA TYR A 42 -14.91 -12.61 32.42
C TYR A 42 -16.05 -12.35 33.41
N ARG A 43 -16.45 -11.08 33.57
CA ARG A 43 -17.55 -10.71 34.46
C ARG A 43 -18.88 -11.34 34.05
N LEU A 44 -19.24 -11.27 32.77
CA LEU A 44 -20.47 -11.85 32.25
C LEU A 44 -20.51 -13.37 32.40
N LEU A 45 -19.40 -14.06 32.16
CA LEU A 45 -19.32 -15.52 32.28
C LEU A 45 -19.44 -15.97 33.73
N LEU A 46 -18.82 -15.27 34.67
CA LEU A 46 -18.96 -15.56 36.11
C LEU A 46 -20.39 -15.32 36.61
N GLU A 47 -21.05 -14.26 36.15
CA GLU A 47 -22.41 -13.91 36.56
C GLU A 47 -23.46 -14.88 36.01
N ASN A 48 -23.26 -15.44 34.81
CA ASN A 48 -24.30 -16.20 34.10
C ASN A 48 -24.04 -17.71 34.00
N VAL A 49 -22.81 -18.19 34.21
CA VAL A 49 -22.47 -19.62 34.00
C VAL A 49 -21.68 -20.20 35.18
N PRO A 50 -22.35 -20.86 36.15
CA PRO A 50 -21.71 -21.39 37.36
C PRO A 50 -20.59 -22.40 37.09
N VAL A 51 -20.74 -23.22 36.03
CA VAL A 51 -19.75 -24.24 35.63
C VAL A 51 -18.42 -23.61 35.22
N LEU A 52 -18.44 -22.44 34.58
CA LEU A 52 -17.22 -21.73 34.18
C LEU A 52 -16.54 -21.06 35.37
N ASN A 53 -17.28 -20.74 36.42
CA ASN A 53 -16.73 -20.21 37.67
C ASN A 53 -15.77 -21.22 38.33
N VAL A 54 -16.08 -22.51 38.24
CA VAL A 54 -15.22 -23.60 38.76
C VAL A 54 -13.93 -23.74 37.95
N LEU A 55 -14.00 -23.61 36.62
CA LEU A 55 -12.84 -23.77 35.72
C LEU A 55 -11.96 -22.50 35.65
N PHE A 56 -12.57 -21.33 35.79
CA PHE A 56 -11.95 -20.02 35.61
C PHE A 56 -12.12 -19.13 36.82
N SER A 57 -11.95 -19.68 38.03
CA SER A 57 -12.02 -18.91 39.27
C SER A 57 -10.93 -17.84 39.39
N ASN A 58 -9.86 -17.93 38.57
CA ASN A 58 -8.76 -16.97 38.52
C ASN A 58 -8.72 -16.26 37.16
N ILE A 59 -8.82 -14.94 37.19
CA ILE A 59 -8.76 -14.06 36.00
C ILE A 59 -7.48 -14.25 35.17
N TRP A 60 -6.35 -14.58 35.81
CA TRP A 60 -5.08 -14.81 35.11
C TRP A 60 -5.15 -16.06 34.22
N VAL A 61 -5.78 -17.13 34.68
CA VAL A 61 -5.96 -18.36 33.90
C VAL A 61 -6.90 -18.11 32.73
N PHE A 62 -8.00 -17.39 32.97
CA PHE A 62 -8.91 -16.97 31.91
C PHE A 62 -8.21 -16.11 30.85
N MET A 63 -7.39 -15.14 31.26
CA MET A 63 -6.62 -14.30 30.35
C MET A 63 -5.70 -15.11 29.44
N ILE A 64 -4.94 -16.06 30.00
CA ILE A 64 -4.01 -16.89 29.23
C ILE A 64 -4.77 -17.72 28.20
N VAL A 65 -5.84 -18.41 28.62
CA VAL A 65 -6.65 -19.26 27.73
C VAL A 65 -7.33 -18.43 26.65
N ALA A 66 -7.96 -17.30 27.01
CA ALA A 66 -8.61 -16.41 26.07
C ALA A 66 -7.61 -15.87 25.03
N THR A 67 -6.40 -15.50 25.45
CA THR A 67 -5.35 -15.01 24.56
C THR A 67 -4.93 -16.09 23.56
N ILE A 68 -4.74 -17.34 24.00
CA ILE A 68 -4.38 -18.47 23.12
C ILE A 68 -5.48 -18.74 22.10
N VAL A 69 -6.73 -18.89 22.55
CA VAL A 69 -7.88 -19.16 21.67
C VAL A 69 -8.06 -18.04 20.65
N PHE A 70 -7.97 -16.79 21.11
CA PHE A 70 -8.10 -15.62 20.25
C PHE A 70 -6.96 -15.55 19.22
N THR A 71 -5.73 -15.85 19.62
CA THR A 71 -4.56 -15.86 18.72
C THR A 71 -4.72 -16.92 17.63
N ILE A 72 -5.12 -18.15 17.99
CA ILE A 72 -5.34 -19.23 17.01
C ILE A 72 -6.47 -18.85 16.04
N THR A 73 -7.59 -18.34 16.56
CA THR A 73 -8.74 -17.92 15.73
C THR A 73 -8.36 -16.78 14.79
N SER A 74 -7.57 -15.81 15.28
CA SER A 74 -7.05 -14.70 14.48
C SER A 74 -6.10 -15.17 13.38
N ILE A 75 -5.21 -16.13 13.67
CA ILE A 75 -4.32 -16.73 12.67
C ILE A 75 -5.13 -17.48 11.60
N LEU A 76 -6.11 -18.29 12.00
CA LEU A 76 -6.96 -19.04 11.05
C LEU A 76 -7.78 -18.09 10.18
N GLY A 77 -8.45 -17.11 10.79
CA GLY A 77 -9.23 -16.10 10.08
C GLY A 77 -8.37 -15.27 9.13
N GLY A 78 -7.24 -14.75 9.61
CA GLY A 78 -6.30 -13.97 8.81
C GLY A 78 -5.70 -14.76 7.65
N HIS A 79 -5.26 -16.00 7.90
CA HIS A 79 -4.66 -16.82 6.86
C HIS A 79 -5.68 -17.31 5.82
N TYR A 80 -6.86 -17.76 6.26
CA TYR A 80 -7.81 -18.41 5.36
C TYR A 80 -8.73 -17.40 4.65
N ILE A 81 -9.13 -16.33 5.34
CA ILE A 81 -10.06 -15.33 4.80
C ILE A 81 -9.27 -14.19 4.15
N HIS A 82 -8.39 -13.52 4.90
CA HIS A 82 -7.68 -12.35 4.38
C HIS A 82 -6.66 -12.73 3.31
N ARG A 83 -5.74 -13.67 3.60
CA ARG A 83 -4.64 -13.97 2.67
C ARG A 83 -5.09 -14.67 1.39
N LYS A 84 -6.00 -15.64 1.46
CA LYS A 84 -6.42 -16.41 0.27
C LYS A 84 -7.46 -15.73 -0.60
N ARG A 85 -8.32 -14.86 -0.05
CA ARG A 85 -9.42 -14.25 -0.81
C ARG A 85 -9.29 -12.73 -0.94
N GLN A 86 -9.20 -12.03 0.19
CA GLN A 86 -9.31 -10.57 0.21
C GLN A 86 -8.07 -9.90 -0.37
N PHE A 87 -6.87 -10.36 -0.02
CA PHE A 87 -5.62 -9.73 -0.44
C PHE A 87 -5.45 -9.69 -1.97
N ARG A 88 -5.83 -10.77 -2.67
CA ARG A 88 -5.76 -10.80 -4.14
C ARG A 88 -6.72 -9.81 -4.79
N LEU A 89 -7.92 -9.65 -4.23
CA LEU A 89 -8.92 -8.70 -4.71
C LEU A 89 -8.48 -7.26 -4.43
N GLU A 90 -7.99 -6.98 -3.23
CA GLU A 90 -7.47 -5.66 -2.87
C GLU A 90 -6.27 -5.25 -3.74
N GLN A 91 -5.36 -6.17 -4.03
CA GLN A 91 -4.26 -5.89 -4.96
C GLN A 91 -4.76 -5.63 -6.38
N ALA A 92 -5.72 -6.42 -6.87
CA ALA A 92 -6.30 -6.20 -8.19
C ALA A 92 -6.99 -4.84 -8.27
N MET A 93 -7.80 -4.48 -7.27
CA MET A 93 -8.48 -3.18 -7.19
C MET A 93 -7.47 -2.03 -7.06
N SER A 94 -6.45 -2.17 -6.21
CA SER A 94 -5.41 -1.14 -6.04
C SER A 94 -4.61 -0.91 -7.32
N VAL A 95 -4.38 -1.96 -8.11
CA VAL A 95 -3.81 -1.83 -9.45
C VAL A 95 -4.82 -1.15 -10.38
N GLU A 96 -6.09 -1.56 -10.42
CA GLU A 96 -7.09 -0.92 -11.29
C GLU A 96 -7.33 0.56 -10.97
N GLU A 97 -7.32 0.92 -9.69
CA GLU A 97 -7.50 2.29 -9.20
C GLU A 97 -6.27 3.17 -9.43
N ASN A 98 -5.08 2.58 -9.60
CA ASN A 98 -3.85 3.35 -9.72
C ASN A 98 -3.78 4.04 -11.10
N PRO A 99 -3.94 5.38 -11.16
CA PRO A 99 -3.97 6.11 -12.42
C PRO A 99 -2.61 6.13 -13.12
N TYR A 100 -1.52 5.83 -12.40
CA TYR A 100 -0.14 5.85 -12.91
C TYR A 100 0.27 4.57 -13.62
N LEU A 101 -0.58 3.55 -13.69
CA LEU A 101 -0.31 2.39 -14.56
C LEU A 101 -0.38 2.73 -16.05
N TYR A 102 -1.17 3.74 -16.40
CA TYR A 102 -1.35 4.17 -17.78
C TYR A 102 -0.93 5.63 -18.03
N LYS A 103 -0.59 6.38 -16.98
CA LYS A 103 -0.08 7.76 -17.03
C LYS A 103 1.28 7.85 -16.35
N ALA A 104 2.17 8.70 -16.85
CA ALA A 104 3.46 8.91 -16.20
C ALA A 104 3.30 9.61 -14.84
N ALA A 105 4.00 9.14 -13.81
CA ALA A 105 4.03 9.84 -12.53
C ALA A 105 4.80 11.17 -12.67
N PRO A 106 4.28 12.29 -12.13
CA PRO A 106 4.97 13.57 -12.16
C PRO A 106 6.30 13.51 -11.40
N GLY A 107 7.28 14.33 -11.79
CA GLY A 107 8.63 14.31 -11.24
C GLY A 107 9.56 13.42 -12.06
N LYS A 108 10.31 12.51 -11.41
CA LYS A 108 11.41 11.77 -12.05
C LYS A 108 11.01 10.98 -13.30
N GLU A 109 9.79 10.45 -13.35
CA GLU A 109 9.35 9.64 -14.49
C GLU A 109 8.97 10.52 -15.68
N ARG A 110 7.95 11.37 -15.51
CA ARG A 110 7.45 12.23 -16.58
C ARG A 110 8.48 13.27 -17.04
N ASP A 111 9.20 13.87 -16.10
CA ASP A 111 10.01 15.07 -16.36
C ASP A 111 11.48 14.73 -16.64
N LEU A 112 11.92 13.48 -16.41
CA LEU A 112 13.31 13.06 -16.65
C LEU A 112 13.43 11.73 -17.40
N ALA A 113 12.83 10.64 -16.90
CA ALA A 113 13.00 9.31 -17.47
C ALA A 113 12.37 9.18 -18.87
N ILE A 114 11.18 9.75 -19.09
CA ILE A 114 10.52 9.72 -20.39
C ILE A 114 11.28 10.57 -21.43
N PRO A 115 11.65 11.84 -21.16
CA PRO A 115 12.51 12.60 -22.06
C PRO A 115 13.83 11.89 -22.39
N MET A 116 14.46 11.26 -21.39
CA MET A 116 15.68 10.46 -21.61
C MET A 116 15.41 9.28 -22.56
N GLY A 117 14.29 8.57 -22.39
CA GLY A 117 13.90 7.49 -23.30
C GLY A 117 13.63 7.96 -24.73
N ILE A 118 13.06 9.15 -24.91
CA ILE A 118 12.89 9.77 -26.24
C ILE A 118 14.26 10.04 -26.85
N LEU A 119 15.17 10.69 -26.13
CA LEU A 119 16.53 10.97 -26.63
C LEU A 119 17.30 9.69 -27.01
N GLN A 120 17.16 8.63 -26.23
CA GLN A 120 17.76 7.34 -26.55
C GLN A 120 17.17 6.72 -27.83
N LEU A 121 15.85 6.79 -28.02
CA LEU A 121 15.20 6.31 -29.25
C LEU A 121 15.68 7.11 -30.46
N ASP A 122 15.81 8.43 -30.33
CA ASP A 122 16.26 9.33 -31.40
C ASP A 122 17.69 9.01 -31.82
N ALA A 123 18.59 8.85 -30.85
CA ALA A 123 19.97 8.46 -31.11
C ALA A 123 20.06 7.08 -31.77
N LEU A 124 19.27 6.10 -31.33
CA LEU A 124 19.23 4.76 -31.95
C LEU A 124 18.70 4.80 -33.39
N GLU A 125 17.66 5.59 -33.65
CA GLU A 125 17.10 5.77 -34.98
C GLU A 125 18.14 6.40 -35.93
N GLU A 126 18.85 7.42 -35.47
CA GLU A 126 19.91 8.09 -36.24
C GLU A 126 21.11 7.17 -36.50
N LEU A 127 21.51 6.35 -35.53
CA LEU A 127 22.55 5.32 -35.71
C LEU A 127 22.13 4.24 -36.70
N LEU A 128 20.88 3.80 -36.69
CA LEU A 128 20.39 2.82 -37.66
C LEU A 128 20.29 3.43 -39.06
N ARG A 129 19.97 4.72 -39.15
CA ARG A 129 19.94 5.46 -40.42
C ARG A 129 21.35 5.62 -41.01
N SER A 130 22.35 5.98 -40.19
CA SER A 130 23.73 6.15 -40.65
C SER A 130 24.37 4.83 -41.11
N ASN A 131 23.98 3.71 -40.52
CA ASN A 131 24.45 2.37 -40.89
C ASN A 131 23.61 1.71 -42.00
N ASN A 132 22.70 2.43 -42.66
CA ASN A 132 21.77 1.91 -43.68
C ASN A 132 20.95 0.68 -43.21
N ALA A 133 20.76 0.50 -41.91
CA ALA A 133 20.05 -0.62 -41.28
C ALA A 133 18.60 -0.27 -40.89
N LEU A 134 18.17 0.96 -41.20
CA LEU A 134 16.82 1.47 -40.94
C LEU A 134 15.85 1.05 -42.04
N THR A 135 15.22 -0.10 -41.84
CA THR A 135 14.08 -0.58 -42.65
C THR A 135 12.81 0.21 -42.32
N GLU A 136 11.87 0.33 -43.27
CA GLU A 136 10.59 1.01 -43.04
C GLU A 136 9.76 0.43 -41.89
N GLU A 137 9.82 -0.88 -41.66
CA GLU A 137 9.15 -1.50 -40.51
C GLU A 137 9.70 -0.98 -39.17
N LYS A 138 11.03 -0.93 -39.04
CA LYS A 138 11.69 -0.39 -37.83
C LYS A 138 11.34 1.07 -37.63
N ARG A 139 11.40 1.89 -38.69
CA ARG A 139 11.03 3.31 -38.65
C ARG A 139 9.61 3.50 -38.10
N LYS A 140 8.63 2.76 -38.62
CA LYS A 140 7.25 2.80 -38.13
C LYS A 140 7.12 2.42 -36.64
N ARG A 141 7.93 1.46 -36.17
CA ARG A 141 8.00 1.09 -34.75
C ARG A 141 8.58 2.22 -33.89
N PHE A 142 9.68 2.84 -34.31
CA PHE A 142 10.27 4.00 -33.64
C PHE A 142 9.26 5.16 -33.51
N GLU A 143 8.58 5.50 -34.60
CA GLU A 143 7.53 6.54 -34.59
C GLU A 143 6.38 6.19 -33.62
N THR A 144 5.94 4.93 -33.60
CA THR A 144 4.87 4.47 -32.69
C THR A 144 5.27 4.62 -31.22
N TYR A 145 6.48 4.19 -30.85
CA TYR A 145 6.96 4.29 -29.46
C TYR A 145 7.23 5.75 -29.07
N ARG A 146 7.82 6.55 -29.96
CA ARG A 146 8.05 7.98 -29.76
C ARG A 146 6.73 8.71 -29.48
N GLN A 147 5.69 8.47 -30.27
CA GLN A 147 4.36 9.04 -30.04
C GLN A 147 3.75 8.58 -28.71
N GLY A 148 3.94 7.33 -28.32
CA GLY A 148 3.51 6.81 -27.02
C GLY A 148 4.20 7.52 -25.84
N LEU A 149 5.52 7.69 -25.92
CA LEU A 149 6.30 8.39 -24.90
C LEU A 149 5.96 9.88 -24.83
N MET A 150 5.75 10.56 -25.97
CA MET A 150 5.30 11.95 -25.98
C MET A 150 3.94 12.12 -25.29
N LYS A 151 2.98 11.24 -25.56
CA LYS A 151 1.68 11.25 -24.87
C LYS A 151 1.83 11.10 -23.36
N LEU A 152 2.69 10.19 -22.91
CA LEU A 152 2.96 9.99 -21.48
C LEU A 152 3.66 11.20 -20.83
N ARG A 153 4.65 11.80 -21.53
CA ARG A 153 5.31 13.04 -21.09
C ARG A 153 4.31 14.17 -20.91
N ASP A 154 3.34 14.27 -21.81
CA ASP A 154 2.30 15.31 -21.77
C ASP A 154 1.17 14.96 -20.76
N GLY A 155 1.34 13.90 -19.96
CA GLY A 155 0.40 13.48 -18.90
C GLY A 155 -0.84 12.74 -19.41
N GLN A 156 -0.88 12.38 -20.69
CA GLN A 156 -1.98 11.62 -21.28
C GLN A 156 -1.83 10.14 -20.95
N SER A 157 -2.96 9.43 -20.87
CA SER A 157 -2.95 7.98 -20.66
C SER A 157 -2.70 7.23 -21.96
N LEU A 158 -1.91 6.17 -21.90
CA LEU A 158 -1.87 5.18 -22.99
C LEU A 158 -3.24 4.46 -23.06
N LYS A 159 -3.76 4.30 -24.27
CA LYS A 159 -5.05 3.63 -24.51
C LYS A 159 -4.95 2.18 -23.98
N ARG A 160 -5.81 1.81 -23.05
CA ARG A 160 -5.98 0.42 -22.62
C ARG A 160 -6.38 -0.39 -23.86
N LYS A 161 -5.55 -1.35 -24.30
CA LYS A 161 -6.05 -2.41 -25.19
C LYS A 161 -7.04 -3.21 -24.35
N SER A 162 -8.34 -3.01 -24.53
CA SER A 162 -9.31 -3.93 -23.94
C SER A 162 -9.06 -5.29 -24.58
N LYS A 163 -8.80 -6.30 -23.75
CA LYS A 163 -9.01 -7.68 -24.16
C LYS A 163 -10.51 -7.91 -24.36
#